data_AF-A0A915U9S8-F1
#
_entry.id   AF-A0A915U9S8-F1
#
_cell.length_a   1.000
_cell.length_b   1.000
_cell.length_c   1.000
_cell.angle_alpha   90.00
_cell.angle_beta   90.00
_cell.angle_gamma   90.00
#
_symmetry.space_group_name_H-M   'P 1'
#
loop_
_entity.id
_entity.type
_entity.pdbx_description
1 polymer ?
#
loop_
_entity_poly.entity_id
_entity_poly.type
_entity_poly.pdbx_seq_one_letter_code
_entity_poly.pdbx_strand_id
1 'polypeptide(L)'
;MQINIDQFAQQSVIPRKLLLWMRDKRIIDDPLTEKNIAGLEMLEQLWGRHEVLRAQLGRLSKPRRQRLIDTAGLETKWERYAYGRYMNLENGQKLAMKQLIAEIEETYGFSLNKIQVRRLYQIREKIYFTRKKKKRGTVTGSQNHHS
;
A
#
# COMPACT_ATOMS: atom_id res chain seq x y z
N MET A 1 -15.21 21.02 -24.62
CA MET A 1 -15.17 21.24 -23.17
C MET A 1 -13.91 20.60 -22.64
N GLN A 2 -13.05 21.33 -21.95
CA GLN A 2 -11.76 20.80 -21.47
C GLN A 2 -11.96 20.19 -20.08
N ILE A 3 -11.68 18.90 -19.93
CA ILE A 3 -11.86 18.16 -18.68
C ILE A 3 -10.52 18.17 -17.93
N ASN A 4 -10.51 18.57 -16.66
CA ASN A 4 -9.32 18.46 -15.82
C ASN A 4 -9.33 17.17 -14.99
N ILE A 5 -8.21 16.86 -14.33
CA ILE A 5 -8.08 15.64 -13.52
C ILE A 5 -9.12 15.56 -12.40
N ASP A 6 -9.46 16.69 -11.77
CA ASP A 6 -10.41 16.74 -10.66
C ASP A 6 -11.82 16.40 -11.12
N GLN A 7 -12.26 16.93 -12.27
CA GLN A 7 -13.55 16.62 -12.88
C GLN A 7 -13.64 15.16 -13.30
N PHE A 8 -12.58 14.63 -13.94
CA PHE A 8 -12.55 13.21 -14.32
C PHE A 8 -12.61 12.29 -13.09
N ALA A 9 -11.82 12.58 -12.07
CA ALA A 9 -11.75 11.77 -10.85
C ALA A 9 -13.08 11.70 -10.07
N GLN A 10 -13.95 12.70 -10.17
CA GLN A 10 -15.26 12.70 -9.51
C GLN A 10 -16.21 11.66 -10.09
N GLN A 11 -16.04 11.30 -11.36
CA GLN A 11 -16.91 10.36 -12.07
C GLN A 11 -16.23 9.01 -12.33
N SER A 12 -14.94 8.90 -11.98
CA SER A 12 -14.12 7.75 -12.31
C SER A 12 -13.93 6.77 -11.15
N VAL A 13 -13.83 5.49 -11.47
CA VAL A 13 -13.40 4.45 -10.51
C VAL A 13 -11.89 4.50 -10.22
N ILE A 14 -11.13 5.22 -11.05
CA ILE A 14 -9.69 5.38 -10.88
C ILE A 14 -9.43 6.40 -9.77
N PRO A 15 -8.65 6.05 -8.73
CA PRO A 15 -8.37 6.98 -7.65
C PRO A 15 -7.66 8.23 -8.15
N ARG A 16 -8.14 9.41 -7.75
CA ARG A 16 -7.53 10.72 -8.05
C ARG A 16 -6.01 10.74 -7.86
N LYS A 17 -5.53 10.11 -6.78
CA LYS A 17 -4.10 10.03 -6.46
C LYS A 17 -3.27 9.33 -7.55
N LEU A 18 -3.84 8.33 -8.23
CA LEU A 18 -3.18 7.69 -9.37
C LEU A 18 -3.13 8.63 -10.56
N LEU A 19 -4.21 9.35 -10.86
CA LEU A 19 -4.24 10.32 -11.96
C LEU A 19 -3.21 11.43 -11.76
N LEU A 20 -3.11 11.98 -10.55
CA LEU A 20 -2.06 12.95 -10.20
C LEU A 20 -0.66 12.36 -10.37
N TRP A 21 -0.45 11.12 -9.94
CA TRP A 21 0.83 10.44 -10.17
C TRP A 21 1.13 10.27 -11.67
N MET A 22 0.13 9.94 -12.50
CA MET A 22 0.28 9.81 -13.96
C MET A 22 0.67 11.16 -14.58
N ARG A 23 0.06 12.27 -14.14
CA ARG A 23 0.42 13.63 -14.55
C ARG A 23 1.84 13.98 -14.13
N ASP A 24 2.21 13.73 -12.88
CA ASP A 24 3.56 14.01 -12.37
C ASP A 24 4.63 13.18 -13.11
N LYS A 25 4.23 12.04 -13.69
CA LYS A 25 5.05 11.21 -14.57
C LYS A 25 4.94 11.53 -16.06
N ARG A 26 4.21 12.59 -16.43
CA ARG A 26 3.96 13.03 -17.81
C ARG A 26 3.35 11.92 -18.69
N ILE A 27 2.53 11.05 -18.10
CA ILE A 27 1.78 10.00 -18.80
C ILE A 27 0.48 10.57 -19.37
N ILE A 28 -0.14 11.50 -18.64
CA ILE A 28 -1.32 12.26 -19.04
C ILE A 28 -1.07 13.75 -18.79
N ASP A 29 -1.81 14.59 -19.50
CA ASP A 29 -1.80 16.04 -19.32
C ASP A 29 -2.87 16.48 -18.32
N ASP A 30 -2.76 17.73 -17.86
CA ASP A 30 -3.80 18.40 -17.09
C ASP A 30 -3.85 19.86 -17.57
N PRO A 31 -4.87 20.27 -18.35
CA PRO A 31 -6.11 19.54 -18.65
C PRO A 31 -5.93 18.30 -19.54
N LEU A 32 -6.86 17.34 -19.43
CA LEU A 32 -6.82 16.09 -20.20
C LEU A 32 -7.05 16.34 -21.69
N THR A 33 -6.19 15.78 -22.53
CA THR A 33 -6.41 15.71 -23.98
C THR A 33 -7.43 14.61 -24.32
N GLU A 34 -8.00 14.64 -25.52
CA GLU A 34 -8.89 13.58 -26.02
C GLU A 34 -8.22 12.19 -25.97
N LYS A 35 -6.91 12.14 -26.29
CA LYS A 35 -6.11 10.92 -26.17
C LYS A 35 -6.00 10.43 -24.73
N ASN A 36 -5.85 11.34 -23.75
CA ASN A 36 -5.84 10.95 -22.34
C ASN A 36 -7.19 10.39 -21.92
N ILE A 37 -8.29 11.06 -22.30
CA ILE A 37 -9.64 10.64 -21.97
C ILE A 37 -9.91 9.22 -22.49
N ALA A 38 -9.69 8.97 -23.78
CA ALA A 38 -9.90 7.65 -24.38
C ALA A 38 -9.05 6.55 -23.70
N GLY A 39 -7.79 6.87 -23.35
CA GLY A 39 -6.92 5.95 -22.63
C GLY A 39 -7.35 5.67 -21.19
N LEU A 40 -7.88 6.68 -20.50
CA LEU A 40 -8.40 6.55 -19.14
C LEU A 40 -9.72 5.77 -19.12
N GLU A 41 -10.64 6.02 -20.05
CA GLU A 41 -11.90 5.26 -20.19
C GLU A 41 -11.62 3.77 -20.40
N MET A 42 -10.64 3.41 -21.23
CA MET A 42 -10.19 2.03 -21.38
C MET A 42 -9.63 1.48 -20.05
N LEU A 43 -8.82 2.27 -19.34
CA LEU A 43 -8.26 1.86 -18.05
C LEU A 43 -9.35 1.62 -17.00
N GLU A 44 -10.43 2.40 -16.99
CA GLU A 44 -11.56 2.23 -16.08
C GLU A 44 -12.23 0.87 -16.22
N GLN A 45 -12.41 0.39 -17.46
CA GLN A 45 -13.02 -0.91 -17.74
C GLN A 45 -12.18 -2.07 -17.16
N LEU A 46 -10.86 -1.86 -17.07
CA LEU A 46 -9.89 -2.84 -16.59
C LEU A 46 -9.56 -2.67 -15.09
N TRP A 47 -9.89 -1.52 -14.51
CA TRP A 47 -9.47 -1.17 -13.15
C TRP A 47 -10.04 -2.16 -12.13
N GLY A 48 -9.15 -2.75 -11.32
CA GLY A 48 -9.54 -3.72 -10.30
C GLY A 48 -9.96 -5.11 -10.81
N ARG A 49 -9.97 -5.36 -12.13
CA ARG A 49 -10.27 -6.68 -12.69
C ARG A 49 -9.22 -7.69 -12.23
N HIS A 50 -9.67 -8.80 -11.64
CA HIS A 50 -8.78 -9.72 -10.96
C HIS A 50 -7.83 -10.45 -11.94
N GLU A 51 -8.26 -10.66 -13.18
CA GLU A 51 -7.47 -11.26 -14.26
C GLU A 51 -6.28 -10.35 -14.63
N VAL A 52 -6.54 -9.05 -14.78
CA VAL A 52 -5.52 -8.03 -15.05
C VAL A 52 -4.57 -7.89 -13.86
N LEU A 53 -5.10 -7.82 -12.64
CA LEU A 53 -4.28 -7.75 -11.42
C LEU A 53 -3.38 -8.99 -11.26
N ARG A 54 -3.89 -10.19 -11.54
CA ARG A 54 -3.09 -11.43 -11.52
C ARG A 54 -1.96 -11.37 -12.54
N ALA A 55 -2.23 -10.93 -13.77
CA ALA A 55 -1.21 -10.79 -14.80
C ALA A 55 -0.12 -9.77 -14.40
N GLN A 56 -0.52 -8.60 -13.87
CA GLN A 56 0.41 -7.58 -13.39
C GLN A 56 1.28 -8.08 -12.23
N LEU A 57 0.65 -8.72 -11.23
CA LEU A 57 1.37 -9.28 -10.08
C LEU A 57 2.28 -10.45 -10.48
N GLY A 58 1.88 -11.26 -11.46
CA GLY A 58 2.63 -12.41 -11.95
C GLY A 58 4.05 -12.09 -12.41
N ARG A 59 4.28 -10.84 -12.86
CA ARG A 59 5.61 -10.33 -13.25
C ARG A 59 6.58 -10.14 -12.07
N LEU A 60 6.10 -10.27 -10.83
CA LEU A 60 6.89 -10.04 -9.63
C LEU A 60 7.16 -11.36 -8.90
N SER A 61 8.33 -11.44 -8.25
CA SER A 61 8.67 -12.56 -7.39
C SER A 61 7.65 -12.72 -6.25
N LYS A 62 7.47 -13.95 -5.75
CA LYS A 62 6.53 -14.26 -4.66
C LYS A 62 6.73 -13.33 -3.44
N PRO A 63 7.96 -13.04 -2.95
CA PRO A 63 8.16 -12.10 -1.84
C PRO A 63 7.73 -10.66 -2.17
N ARG A 64 7.93 -10.22 -3.42
CA ARG A 64 7.55 -8.86 -3.85
C ARG A 64 6.03 -8.72 -4.01
N ARG A 65 5.36 -9.73 -4.57
CA ARG A 65 3.88 -9.79 -4.61
C ARG A 65 3.28 -9.71 -3.22
N GLN A 66 3.78 -10.54 -2.30
CA GLN A 66 3.25 -10.56 -0.93
C GLN A 66 3.43 -9.21 -0.24
N ARG A 67 4.58 -8.55 -0.41
CA ARG A 67 4.80 -7.20 0.13
C ARG A 67 3.81 -6.18 -0.42
N LEU A 68 3.48 -6.22 -1.71
CA LEU A 68 2.46 -5.33 -2.28
C LEU A 68 1.08 -5.58 -1.67
N ILE A 69 0.68 -6.84 -1.52
CA ILE A 69 -0.60 -7.22 -0.90
C ILE A 69 -0.64 -6.76 0.57
N ASP A 70 0.43 -7.01 1.32
CA ASP A 70 0.50 -6.68 2.74
C ASP A 70 0.44 -5.17 2.99
N THR A 71 0.92 -4.37 2.02
CA THR A 71 1.03 -2.90 2.12
C THR A 71 0.02 -2.14 1.27
N ALA A 72 -0.89 -2.82 0.54
CA ALA A 72 -1.83 -2.18 -0.39
C ALA A 72 -2.72 -1.11 0.26
N GLY A 73 -3.08 -1.30 1.54
CA GLY A 73 -3.88 -0.34 2.32
C GLY A 73 -3.06 0.70 3.09
N LEU A 74 -1.74 0.78 2.88
CA LEU A 74 -0.87 1.78 3.49
C LEU A 74 -0.65 2.90 2.47
N GLU A 75 -1.45 3.96 2.58
CA GLU A 75 -1.54 5.00 1.57
C GLU A 75 -0.31 5.92 1.56
N THR A 76 0.27 6.17 2.72
CA THR A 76 1.33 7.15 2.92
C THR A 76 2.71 6.50 3.03
N LYS A 77 3.76 7.30 2.78
CA LYS A 77 5.14 6.83 2.95
C LYS A 77 5.43 6.47 4.42
N TRP A 78 4.95 7.28 5.36
CA TRP A 78 5.16 7.04 6.79
C TRP A 78 4.43 5.79 7.30
N GLU A 79 3.25 5.45 6.78
CA GLU A 79 2.58 4.18 7.14
C GLU A 79 3.38 2.96 6.66
N ARG A 80 3.92 3.03 5.43
CA ARG A 80 4.79 1.98 4.89
C ARG A 80 6.10 1.87 5.68
N TYR A 81 6.65 2.99 6.13
CA TYR A 81 7.81 3.01 7.02
C TYR A 81 7.50 2.37 8.37
N ALA A 82 6.41 2.76 9.03
CA ALA A 82 5.94 2.16 10.28
C ALA A 82 5.76 0.64 10.17
N TYR A 83 5.16 0.20 9.06
CA TYR A 83 5.02 -1.22 8.76
C TYR A 83 6.37 -1.93 8.67
N GLY A 84 7.32 -1.34 7.94
CA GLY A 84 8.68 -1.86 7.82
C GLY A 84 9.39 -1.97 9.18
N ARG A 85 9.30 -0.92 10.02
CA ARG A 85 9.89 -0.89 11.36
C ARG A 85 9.42 -2.07 12.21
N TYR A 86 8.11 -2.30 12.29
CA TYR A 86 7.57 -3.41 13.08
C TYR A 86 7.84 -4.80 12.49
N MET A 87 7.86 -4.93 11.16
CA MET A 87 8.17 -6.21 10.51
C MET A 87 9.62 -6.63 10.70
N ASN A 88 10.54 -5.66 10.76
CA ASN A 88 11.98 -5.91 10.88
C ASN A 88 12.47 -6.04 12.33
N LEU A 89 11.61 -5.87 13.35
CA LEU A 89 12.02 -6.10 14.74
C LEU A 89 12.45 -7.55 14.95
N GLU A 90 13.57 -7.74 15.64
CA GLU A 90 14.05 -9.08 16.02
C GLU A 90 13.10 -9.76 17.01
N ASN A 91 13.26 -11.07 17.19
CA ASN A 91 12.47 -11.80 18.17
C ASN A 91 12.79 -11.31 19.59
N GLY A 92 11.76 -10.93 20.35
CA GLY A 92 11.91 -10.43 21.72
C GLY A 92 12.05 -8.91 21.82
N GLN A 93 12.42 -8.23 20.73
CA GLN A 93 12.45 -6.77 20.70
C GLN A 93 11.05 -6.17 20.69
N LYS A 94 10.91 -5.01 21.35
CA LYS A 94 9.69 -4.21 21.40
C LYS A 94 10.00 -2.81 20.94
N LEU A 95 9.17 -2.27 20.04
CA LEU A 95 9.19 -0.85 19.67
C LEU A 95 8.01 -0.15 20.34
N ALA A 96 8.31 0.78 21.24
CA ALA A 96 7.30 1.59 21.91
C ALA A 96 6.60 2.50 20.90
N MET A 97 5.28 2.70 21.05
CA MET A 97 4.52 3.57 20.14
C MET A 97 5.03 5.01 20.18
N LYS A 98 5.37 5.53 21.38
CA LYS A 98 5.94 6.87 21.54
C LYS A 98 7.24 7.04 20.76
N GLN A 99 8.11 6.03 20.79
CA GLN A 99 9.35 6.03 20.03
C GLN A 99 9.08 6.04 18.52
N LEU A 100 8.18 5.19 18.03
CA LEU A 100 7.83 5.18 16.60
C LEU A 100 7.22 6.50 16.13
N ILE A 101 6.36 7.12 16.96
CA ILE A 101 5.78 8.44 16.67
C ILE A 101 6.91 9.46 16.51
N ALA A 102 7.81 9.57 17.49
CA ALA A 102 8.93 10.52 17.43
C ALA A 102 9.80 10.29 16.17
N GLU A 103 10.15 9.04 15.87
CA GLU A 103 10.93 8.70 14.67
C GLU A 103 10.23 9.11 13.37
N ILE A 104 8.90 8.94 13.27
CA ILE A 104 8.13 9.34 12.09
C ILE A 104 8.06 10.85 11.98
N GLU A 105 7.76 11.54 13.08
CA GLU A 105 7.64 13.00 13.08
C GLU A 105 8.96 13.67 12.69
N GLU A 106 10.08 13.15 13.20
CA GLU A 106 11.43 13.58 12.82
C GLU A 106 11.74 13.27 11.35
N THR A 107 11.50 12.03 10.90
CA THR A 107 11.87 11.60 9.54
C THR A 107 11.06 12.32 8.45
N TYR A 108 9.79 12.64 8.73
CA TYR A 108 8.87 13.18 7.72
C TYR A 108 8.52 14.66 7.95
N GLY A 109 9.01 15.29 9.01
CA GLY A 109 8.88 16.73 9.27
C GLY A 109 7.46 17.20 9.55
N PHE A 110 6.62 16.37 10.20
CA PHE A 110 5.26 16.74 10.58
C PHE A 110 4.82 16.05 11.87
N SER A 111 3.89 16.65 12.62
CA SER A 111 3.31 16.04 13.82
C SER A 111 2.10 15.17 13.49
N LEU A 112 2.04 13.97 14.07
CA LEU A 112 0.95 13.03 13.88
C LEU A 112 -0.28 13.46 14.68
N ASN A 113 -1.41 13.59 13.99
CA ASN A 113 -2.69 13.83 14.66
C ASN A 113 -3.28 12.53 15.24
N LYS A 114 -4.35 12.66 16.04
CA LYS A 114 -5.01 11.51 16.70
C LYS A 114 -5.46 10.41 15.73
N ILE A 115 -5.90 10.76 14.52
CA ILE A 115 -6.34 9.80 13.49
C ILE A 115 -5.14 9.02 12.96
N GLN A 116 -4.03 9.70 12.67
CA GLN A 116 -2.80 9.07 12.18
C GLN A 116 -2.15 8.19 13.26
N VAL A 117 -2.18 8.63 14.53
CA VAL A 117 -1.76 7.79 15.67
C VAL A 117 -2.62 6.53 15.76
N ARG A 118 -3.95 6.64 15.64
CA ARG A 118 -4.84 5.46 15.59
C ARG A 118 -4.47 4.51 14.44
N ARG A 119 -4.11 5.03 13.26
CA ARG A 119 -3.61 4.20 12.15
C ARG A 119 -2.33 3.43 12.50
N LEU A 120 -1.39 4.04 13.24
CA LEU A 120 -0.19 3.32 13.70
C LEU A 120 -0.51 2.12 14.59
N TYR A 121 -1.50 2.25 15.48
CA TYR A 121 -1.97 1.11 16.30
C TYR A 121 -2.53 -0.02 15.43
N GLN A 122 -3.34 0.30 14.42
CA GLN A 122 -3.89 -0.69 13.49
C GLN A 122 -2.80 -1.40 12.69
N ILE A 123 -1.77 -0.66 12.25
CA ILE A 123 -0.60 -1.23 11.57
C ILE A 123 0.13 -2.21 12.49
N ARG A 124 0.40 -1.81 13.74
CA ARG A 124 1.06 -2.67 14.73
C ARG A 124 0.26 -3.94 14.99
N GLU A 125 -1.05 -3.82 15.17
CA GLU A 125 -1.96 -4.95 15.41
C GLU A 125 -1.97 -5.93 14.23
N LYS A 126 -2.12 -5.41 13.00
CA LYS A 126 -2.04 -6.21 11.77
C LYS A 126 -0.75 -7.04 11.72
N ILE A 127 0.39 -6.42 12.01
CA ILE A 127 1.70 -7.08 11.99
C ILE A 127 1.81 -8.14 13.08
N TYR A 128 1.32 -7.86 14.28
CA TYR A 128 1.29 -8.84 15.37
C TYR A 128 0.52 -10.10 14.96
N PHE A 129 -0.67 -9.94 14.36
CA PHE A 129 -1.45 -11.07 13.84
C PHE A 129 -0.72 -11.81 12.71
N THR A 130 -0.11 -11.09 11.76
CA THR A 130 0.67 -11.70 10.68
C THR A 130 1.84 -12.54 11.22
N ARG A 131 2.60 -12.01 12.19
CA ARG A 131 3.73 -12.73 12.83
C ARG A 131 3.24 -13.94 13.63
N LYS A 132 2.13 -13.81 14.37
CA LYS A 132 1.52 -14.92 15.12
C LYS A 132 1.05 -16.05 14.19
N LYS A 133 0.42 -15.71 13.06
CA LYS A 133 -0.01 -16.69 12.05
C LYS A 133 1.18 -17.43 11.42
N LYS A 134 2.26 -16.70 11.09
CA LYS A 134 3.51 -17.31 10.60
C LYS A 134 4.09 -18.30 11.60
N LYS A 135 4.21 -17.93 12.88
CA LYS A 135 4.69 -18.81 13.95
C LYS A 135 3.84 -20.08 14.11
N ARG A 136 2.51 -19.95 14.05
CA ARG A 136 1.60 -21.12 14.13
C ARG A 136 1.73 -22.04 12.92
N GLY A 137 1.82 -21.48 11.72
CA GLY A 137 1.98 -22.26 10.48
C GLY A 137 3.34 -22.97 10.35
N THR A 138 4.40 -22.43 10.97
CA THR A 138 5.70 -23.12 11.04
C THR A 138 5.71 -24.27 12.05
N VAL A 139 4.92 -24.20 13.13
CA VAL A 139 4.86 -25.28 14.14
C VAL A 139 4.12 -26.51 13.60
N THR A 140 3.08 -26.34 12.78
CA THR A 140 2.38 -27.46 12.14
C THR A 140 3.08 -28.04 10.91
N GLY A 141 4.05 -27.34 10.33
CA GLY A 141 4.82 -27.81 9.16
C GLY A 141 6.03 -28.69 9.48
N SER A 142 6.44 -28.78 10.75
CA SER A 142 7.63 -29.53 11.19
C SER A 142 7.34 -30.94 11.72
N GLN A 143 6.11 -31.46 11.61
CA GLN A 143 5.76 -32.80 12.10
C GLN A 143 5.60 -33.88 11.00
N ASN A 144 5.77 -33.58 9.72
CA ASN A 144 5.51 -34.53 8.62
C ASN A 144 6.74 -34.92 7.79
N HIS A 145 7.86 -35.24 8.44
CA HIS A 145 8.95 -36.00 7.81
C HIS A 145 9.56 -36.91 8.87
N HIS A 146 8.98 -38.09 9.08
CA HIS A 146 9.63 -39.32 9.55
C HIS A 146 8.67 -40.48 9.27
N SER A 147 8.66 -40.95 8.03
CA SER A 147 8.21 -42.29 7.61
C SER A 147 8.79 -42.56 6.24
#